data_AF-A0A1X1N1L0-F1
#
_entry.id   AF-A0A1X1N1L0-F1
#
_cell.length_a   1.000
_cell.length_b   1.000
_cell.length_c   1.000
_cell.angle_alpha   90.00
_cell.angle_beta   90.00
_cell.angle_gamma   90.00
#
_symmetry.space_group_name_H-M   'P 1'
#
loop_
_entity.id
_entity.type
_entity.pdbx_description
1 polymer ?
#
loop_
_entity_poly.entity_id
_entity_poly.type
_entity_poly.pdbx_seq_one_letter_code
_entity_poly.pdbx_strand_id
1 'polypeptide(L)'
;MPQARREKKDHLIYADVVDSKSKAGVWMGERASFQEKQGRIIEALKEQTDWVELKDAIMVIGTDPAGITVIAPNPTLPGVIVLADGGSPATSAKLQATAEDKVREVMAELGIAEEETAA
;
A
#
# COMPACT_ATOMS: atom_id res chain seq x y z
N MET A 1 21.00 14.59 1.29
CA MET A 1 19.64 14.84 1.85
C MET A 1 18.79 15.38 0.71
N PRO A 2 17.73 14.70 0.26
CA PRO A 2 16.85 15.26 -0.76
C PRO A 2 16.04 16.42 -0.17
N GLN A 3 15.76 17.44 -1.00
CA GLN A 3 15.17 18.70 -0.58
C GLN A 3 13.63 18.65 -0.67
N ALA A 4 12.93 19.13 0.36
CA ALA A 4 11.47 19.24 0.34
C ALA A 4 10.98 20.32 -0.65
N ARG A 5 9.76 20.16 -1.18
CA ARG A 5 9.25 20.83 -2.39
C ARG A 5 8.89 22.31 -2.20
N ARG A 6 8.86 23.04 -3.33
CA ARG A 6 8.48 24.46 -3.43
C ARG A 6 7.08 24.73 -4.02
N GLU A 7 6.49 23.87 -4.87
CA GLU A 7 5.22 24.19 -5.59
C GLU A 7 4.23 23.02 -5.80
N LYS A 8 2.95 23.39 -6.05
CA LYS A 8 1.74 22.55 -6.05
C LYS A 8 1.64 21.50 -7.18
N LYS A 9 2.50 21.56 -8.21
CA LYS A 9 2.45 20.66 -9.38
C LYS A 9 3.53 19.56 -9.39
N ASP A 10 4.44 19.57 -8.42
CA ASP A 10 5.41 18.50 -8.26
C ASP A 10 4.73 17.36 -7.48
N HIS A 11 4.10 16.41 -8.19
CA HIS A 11 3.52 15.21 -7.60
C HIS A 11 4.59 14.11 -7.45
N LEU A 12 5.59 14.33 -6.61
CA LEU A 12 6.34 13.20 -6.05
C LEU A 12 5.42 12.48 -5.04
N ILE A 13 5.37 11.16 -5.04
CA ILE A 13 4.86 10.42 -3.89
C ILE A 13 6.10 10.13 -3.03
N TYR A 14 6.15 10.67 -1.81
CA TYR A 14 7.28 10.44 -0.91
C TYR A 14 7.04 9.13 -0.16
N ALA A 15 7.62 8.03 -0.66
CA ALA A 15 7.64 6.76 0.03
C ALA A 15 9.00 6.63 0.75
N ASP A 16 9.05 7.02 2.03
CA ASP A 16 10.26 6.83 2.84
C ASP A 16 10.32 5.38 3.31
N VAL A 17 11.13 4.56 2.63
CA VAL A 17 11.24 3.11 2.89
C VAL A 17 11.93 2.81 4.22
N VAL A 18 12.66 3.79 4.79
CA VAL A 18 13.56 3.61 5.95
C VAL A 18 12.81 3.34 7.27
N ASP A 19 11.50 3.59 7.31
CA ASP A 19 10.61 3.31 8.45
C ASP A 19 9.19 2.97 7.96
N SER A 20 9.10 2.23 6.85
CA SER A 20 7.80 1.91 6.22
C SER A 20 6.90 1.10 7.15
N LYS A 21 7.47 0.30 8.06
CA LYS A 21 6.72 -0.49 9.05
C LYS A 21 5.69 0.32 9.82
N SER A 22 6.03 1.54 10.24
CA SER A 22 5.16 2.40 11.05
C SER A 22 4.35 3.42 10.22
N LYS A 23 4.58 3.53 8.90
CA LYS A 23 4.09 4.66 8.08
C LYS A 23 3.20 4.29 6.91
N ALA A 24 3.42 3.12 6.30
CA ALA A 24 2.70 2.75 5.09
C ALA A 24 2.81 1.25 4.83
N GLY A 25 1.70 0.52 4.99
CA GLY A 25 1.58 -0.85 4.51
C GLY A 25 1.21 -1.89 5.56
N VAL A 26 0.98 -3.11 5.07
CA VAL A 26 0.62 -4.29 5.86
C VAL A 26 1.78 -5.29 5.81
N TRP A 27 2.16 -5.84 6.95
CA TRP A 27 3.37 -6.64 7.12
C TRP A 27 3.03 -8.08 7.45
N MET A 28 3.84 -9.01 6.93
CA MET A 28 3.68 -10.45 7.12
C MET A 28 4.67 -10.95 8.17
N GLY A 29 4.24 -11.88 9.01
CA GLY A 29 5.09 -12.46 10.06
C GLY A 29 6.25 -13.34 9.55
N GLU A 30 6.21 -13.83 8.30
CA GLU A 30 7.22 -14.74 7.77
C GLU A 30 8.17 -14.09 6.76
N ARG A 31 9.48 -14.24 7.00
CA ARG A 31 10.55 -13.71 6.13
C ARG A 31 10.97 -14.64 4.98
N ALA A 32 10.61 -15.92 5.01
CA ALA A 32 10.93 -16.83 3.90
C ALA A 32 9.87 -16.69 2.80
N SER A 33 10.29 -16.58 1.54
CA SER A 33 9.40 -16.50 0.37
C SER A 33 8.37 -15.36 0.41
N PHE A 34 8.68 -14.26 1.09
CA PHE A 34 7.74 -13.13 1.23
C PHE A 34 7.38 -12.49 -0.11
N GLN A 35 8.28 -12.53 -1.10
CA GLN A 35 8.04 -12.03 -2.46
C GLN A 35 6.94 -12.81 -3.19
N GLU A 36 6.90 -14.13 -3.01
CA GLU A 36 5.84 -14.97 -3.58
C GLU A 36 4.48 -14.65 -2.93
N LYS A 37 4.47 -14.51 -1.61
CA LYS A 37 3.26 -14.11 -0.85
C LYS A 37 2.76 -12.73 -1.26
N GLN A 38 3.66 -11.76 -1.42
CA GLN A 38 3.34 -10.44 -1.95
C GLN A 38 2.70 -10.52 -3.33
N GLY A 39 3.28 -11.31 -4.25
CA GLY A 39 2.70 -11.53 -5.58
C GLY A 39 1.28 -12.07 -5.50
N ARG A 40 1.04 -13.09 -4.66
CA ARG A 40 -0.30 -13.66 -4.46
C ARG A 40 -1.29 -12.66 -3.88
N ILE A 41 -0.87 -11.81 -2.94
CA ILE A 41 -1.71 -10.74 -2.38
C ILE A 41 -2.10 -9.74 -3.47
N ILE A 42 -1.14 -9.30 -4.30
CA ILE A 42 -1.41 -8.34 -5.38
C ILE A 42 -2.39 -8.93 -6.41
N GLU A 43 -2.19 -10.18 -6.82
CA GLU A 43 -3.12 -10.83 -7.77
C GLU A 43 -4.53 -10.99 -7.18
N ALA A 44 -4.65 -11.38 -5.90
CA ALA A 44 -5.96 -11.46 -5.26
C ALA A 44 -6.65 -10.07 -5.12
N LEU A 45 -5.89 -9.00 -4.82
CA LEU A 45 -6.43 -7.64 -4.78
C LEU A 45 -6.98 -7.18 -6.14
N LYS A 46 -6.35 -7.59 -7.23
CA LYS A 46 -6.81 -7.29 -8.59
C LYS A 46 -8.17 -7.90 -8.91
N GLU A 47 -8.53 -9.02 -8.26
CA GLU A 47 -9.84 -9.65 -8.41
C GLU A 47 -10.94 -8.93 -7.59
N GLN A 48 -10.55 -8.17 -6.56
CA GLN A 48 -11.46 -7.53 -5.59
C GLN A 48 -11.53 -5.99 -5.72
N THR A 49 -10.84 -5.41 -6.71
CA THR A 49 -10.75 -3.96 -6.89
C THR A 49 -10.80 -3.57 -8.36
N ASP A 50 -11.34 -2.39 -8.65
CA ASP A 50 -11.16 -1.74 -9.95
C ASP A 50 -9.78 -1.06 -9.96
N TRP A 51 -8.84 -1.64 -10.71
CA TRP A 51 -7.45 -1.20 -10.73
C TRP A 51 -6.95 -0.84 -12.14
N VAL A 52 -5.91 0.00 -12.15
CA VAL A 52 -5.12 0.36 -13.32
C VAL A 52 -3.71 -0.18 -13.13
N GLU A 53 -3.14 -0.75 -14.18
CA GLU A 53 -1.79 -1.29 -14.17
C GLU A 53 -0.75 -0.19 -13.99
N LEU A 54 0.15 -0.40 -13.02
CA LEU A 54 1.41 0.30 -12.89
C LEU A 54 2.54 -0.71 -13.02
N LYS A 55 3.73 -0.26 -13.41
CA LYS A 55 4.90 -1.13 -13.43
C LYS A 55 5.20 -1.61 -12.01
N ASP A 56 5.12 -2.93 -11.79
CA ASP A 56 5.37 -3.61 -10.52
C ASP A 56 4.41 -3.18 -9.37
N ALA A 57 3.25 -2.60 -9.67
CA ALA A 57 2.27 -2.13 -8.69
C ALA A 57 0.85 -2.08 -9.28
N ILE A 58 -0.15 -1.82 -8.43
CA ILE A 58 -1.52 -1.52 -8.88
C ILE A 58 -1.95 -0.15 -8.37
N MET A 59 -2.79 0.54 -9.13
CA MET A 59 -3.46 1.77 -8.71
C MET A 59 -4.96 1.57 -8.68
N VAL A 60 -5.57 1.78 -7.51
CA VAL A 60 -7.02 1.76 -7.32
C VAL A 60 -7.53 3.19 -7.37
N ILE A 61 -8.61 3.42 -8.13
CA ILE A 61 -9.26 4.73 -8.22
C ILE A 61 -10.51 4.73 -7.33
N GLY A 62 -10.49 5.53 -6.28
CA GLY A 62 -11.63 5.72 -5.39
C GLY A 62 -12.51 6.87 -5.87
N THR A 63 -13.83 6.66 -5.89
CA THR A 63 -14.82 7.71 -6.18
C THR A 63 -15.50 8.25 -4.93
N ASP A 64 -15.56 7.46 -3.85
CA ASP A 64 -16.06 7.87 -2.54
C ASP A 64 -15.26 7.23 -1.39
N PRO A 65 -14.34 7.97 -0.75
CA PRO A 65 -13.97 9.33 -1.07
C PRO A 65 -13.12 9.39 -2.35
N ALA A 66 -13.13 10.52 -3.06
CA ALA A 66 -12.41 10.66 -4.32
C ALA A 66 -10.88 10.72 -4.12
N GLY A 67 -10.15 9.89 -4.86
CA GLY A 67 -8.68 9.87 -4.86
C GLY A 67 -8.10 8.61 -5.51
N ILE A 68 -6.81 8.41 -5.33
CA ILE A 68 -6.08 7.24 -5.83
C ILE A 68 -5.36 6.54 -4.69
N THR A 69 -5.17 5.23 -4.81
CA THR A 69 -4.35 4.43 -3.91
C THR A 69 -3.43 3.54 -4.71
N VAL A 70 -2.12 3.66 -4.48
CA VAL A 70 -1.09 2.80 -5.07
C VAL A 70 -0.75 1.71 -4.07
N ILE A 71 -0.80 0.47 -4.53
CA ILE A 71 -0.48 -0.72 -3.74
C ILE A 71 0.65 -1.46 -4.44
N ALA A 72 1.74 -1.72 -3.74
CA ALA A 72 2.95 -2.31 -4.32
C ALA A 72 3.61 -3.30 -3.35
N PRO A 73 4.22 -4.40 -3.85
CA PRO A 73 5.05 -5.27 -3.02
C PRO A 73 6.25 -4.47 -2.49
N ASN A 74 6.54 -4.60 -1.19
CA ASN A 74 7.77 -4.01 -0.65
C ASN A 74 8.99 -4.83 -1.13
N PRO A 75 9.98 -4.21 -1.80
CA PRO A 75 11.08 -4.95 -2.41
C PRO A 75 12.04 -5.58 -1.38
N THR A 76 12.09 -5.06 -0.15
CA THR A 76 13.10 -5.42 0.86
C THR A 76 12.52 -5.98 2.14
N LEU A 77 11.23 -5.75 2.41
CA LEU A 77 10.56 -6.18 3.63
C LEU A 77 9.36 -7.07 3.31
N PRO A 78 8.99 -7.99 4.22
CA PRO A 78 7.84 -8.86 4.04
C PRO A 78 6.54 -8.10 4.25
N GLY A 79 6.12 -7.27 3.29
CA GLY A 79 4.86 -6.55 3.36
C GLY A 79 4.44 -5.85 2.07
N VAL A 80 3.28 -5.24 2.07
CA VAL A 80 2.75 -4.50 0.92
C VAL A 80 2.68 -3.03 1.28
N ILE A 81 3.25 -2.18 0.44
CA ILE A 81 3.20 -0.72 0.57
C ILE A 81 1.83 -0.24 0.09
N VAL A 82 1.18 0.61 0.88
CA VAL A 82 -0.09 1.26 0.53
C VAL A 82 0.11 2.77 0.63
N LEU A 83 -0.14 3.50 -0.45
CA LEU A 83 0.01 4.96 -0.52
C LEU A 83 -1.25 5.57 -1.14
N ALA A 84 -1.90 6.48 -0.42
CA ALA A 84 -3.11 7.12 -0.91
C ALA A 84 -2.93 8.63 -1.10
N ASP A 85 -3.54 9.14 -2.16
CA ASP A 85 -3.64 10.58 -2.43
C ASP A 85 -5.10 10.96 -2.67
N GLY A 86 -5.59 11.88 -1.86
CA GLY A 86 -6.97 12.34 -1.82
C GLY A 86 -7.05 13.85 -1.78
N GLY A 87 -8.23 14.41 -2.04
CA GLY A 87 -8.43 15.86 -2.05
C GLY A 87 -8.18 16.58 -0.70
N SER A 88 -7.98 15.83 0.38
CA SER A 88 -7.61 16.35 1.71
C SER A 88 -6.81 15.29 2.50
N PRO A 89 -6.05 15.67 3.54
CA PRO A 89 -5.36 14.71 4.40
C PRO A 89 -6.28 13.65 5.04
N ALA A 90 -7.50 14.05 5.43
CA ALA A 90 -8.49 13.12 5.98
C ALA A 90 -8.97 12.12 4.92
N THR A 91 -9.10 12.56 3.67
CA THR A 91 -9.44 11.70 2.53
C THR A 91 -8.32 10.70 2.25
N SER A 92 -7.06 11.15 2.20
CA SER A 92 -5.92 10.26 2.01
C SER A 92 -5.84 9.20 3.11
N ALA A 93 -6.01 9.58 4.37
CA ALA A 93 -6.01 8.64 5.49
C ALA A 93 -7.13 7.60 5.38
N LYS A 94 -8.35 8.02 5.01
CA LYS A 94 -9.48 7.10 4.81
C LYS A 94 -9.24 6.13 3.65
N LEU A 95 -8.70 6.61 2.54
CA LEU A 95 -8.34 5.78 1.38
C LEU A 95 -7.27 4.76 1.74
N GLN A 96 -6.21 5.19 2.43
CA GLN A 96 -5.14 4.32 2.89
C GLN A 96 -5.67 3.24 3.84
N ALA A 97 -6.44 3.61 4.86
CA ALA A 97 -7.00 2.65 5.80
C ALA A 97 -7.89 1.61 5.10
N THR A 98 -8.75 2.05 4.19
CA THR A 98 -9.63 1.15 3.41
C THR A 98 -8.82 0.17 2.56
N ALA A 99 -7.73 0.63 1.94
CA ALA A 99 -6.86 -0.23 1.14
C ALA A 99 -6.04 -1.19 2.02
N GLU A 100 -5.54 -0.74 3.18
CA GLU A 100 -4.87 -1.61 4.14
C GLU A 100 -5.81 -2.70 4.68
N ASP A 101 -7.08 -2.38 4.98
CA ASP A 101 -8.08 -3.35 5.41
C ASP A 101 -8.33 -4.42 4.35
N LYS A 102 -8.45 -4.03 3.07
CA LYS A 102 -8.55 -5.00 1.96
C LYS A 102 -7.32 -5.89 1.85
N VAL A 103 -6.12 -5.34 2.03
CA VAL A 103 -4.88 -6.13 2.03
C VAL A 103 -4.91 -7.15 3.18
N ARG A 104 -5.37 -6.76 4.38
CA ARG A 104 -5.51 -7.67 5.53
C ARG A 104 -6.55 -8.75 5.27
N GLU A 105 -7.69 -8.41 4.68
CA GLU A 105 -8.73 -9.37 4.28
C GLU A 105 -8.17 -10.43 3.32
N VAL A 106 -7.49 -10.00 2.26
CA VAL A 106 -6.81 -10.89 1.30
C VAL A 106 -5.74 -11.75 1.99
N MET A 107 -4.95 -11.17 2.89
CA MET A 107 -3.96 -11.93 3.66
C MET A 107 -4.62 -13.03 4.49
N ALA A 108 -5.73 -12.73 5.16
CA ALA A 108 -6.49 -13.71 5.94
C ALA A 108 -7.06 -14.83 5.06
N GLU A 109 -7.65 -14.49 3.90
CA GLU A 109 -8.15 -15.47 2.92
C GLU A 109 -7.05 -16.42 2.41
N LEU A 110 -5.84 -15.89 2.23
CA LEU A 110 -4.67 -16.66 1.78
C LEU A 110 -3.95 -17.40 2.91
N GLY A 111 -4.39 -17.25 4.16
CA GLY A 111 -3.76 -17.85 5.35
C GLY A 111 -2.39 -17.25 5.69
N ILE A 112 -2.17 -15.97 5.36
CA ILE A 112 -0.94 -15.24 5.62
C ILE A 112 -1.10 -14.44 6.93
N ALA A 113 -0.30 -14.76 7.94
CA ALA A 113 -0.32 -14.04 9.22
C ALA A 113 0.28 -12.63 9.10
N GLU A 114 -0.42 -11.65 9.68
CA GLU A 114 0.07 -10.27 9.84
C GLU A 114 1.11 -10.20 10.98
N GLU A 115 2.17 -9.40 10.79
CA GLU A 115 3.12 -9.05 11.85
C GLU A 115 2.59 -7.82 12.59
N GLU A 116 2.38 -7.92 13.90
CA GLU A 116 2.08 -6.73 14.71
C GLU A 116 3.24 -5.74 14.60
N THR A 117 3.00 -4.60 13.97
CA THR A 117 3.94 -3.47 14.03
C THR A 117 3.86 -2.86 15.42
N ALA A 118 4.96 -2.92 16.16
CA ALA A 118 5.07 -2.25 17.46
C ALA A 118 4.68 -0.78 17.33
N ALA A 119 3.71 -0.36 18.16
CA ALA A 119 3.18 1.00 18.25
C ALA A 119 4.21 2.01 18.79
#